data_AF-I1BT70-F1
#
_entry.id   AF-I1BT70-F1
#
_cell.length_a   1.000
_cell.length_b   1.000
_cell.length_c   1.000
_cell.angle_alpha   90.00
_cell.angle_beta   90.00
_cell.angle_gamma   90.00
#
_symmetry.space_group_name_H-M   'P 1'
#
loop_
_entity.id
_entity.type
_entity.pdbx_description
1 polymer ?
#
loop_
_entity_poly.entity_id
_entity_poly.type
_entity_poly.pdbx_seq_one_letter_code
_entity_poly.pdbx_strand_id
1 'polypeptide(L)'
;MLIKIFVDTLATKIRIWRVSMPAEEIYLSTCIGSVVVPTNANTSEEQLRQLIDNFWQLRTSIMESCKAIEELKDSHIENMKIKTRRLKGHENLLVILHFIENE
;
A
#
# COMPACT_ATOMS: atom_id res chain seq x y z
N MET A 1 -4.44 3.79 -7.13
CA MET A 1 -3.88 2.46 -7.43
C MET A 1 -4.13 1.56 -6.24
N LEU A 2 -4.97 0.53 -6.37
CA LEU A 2 -5.18 -0.47 -5.33
C LEU A 2 -4.10 -1.54 -5.49
N ILE A 3 -3.31 -1.78 -4.44
CA ILE A 3 -2.38 -2.91 -4.35
C ILE A 3 -2.83 -3.77 -3.17
N LYS A 4 -3.08 -5.05 -3.43
CA LYS A 4 -3.36 -6.07 -2.41
C LYS A 4 -2.29 -7.15 -2.50
N ILE A 5 -1.79 -7.59 -1.35
CA ILE A 5 -0.83 -8.68 -1.27
C ILE A 5 -1.44 -9.77 -0.40
N PHE A 6 -1.39 -11.03 -0.85
CA PHE A 6 -1.84 -12.16 -0.05
C PHE A 6 -0.86 -13.34 -0.19
N VAL A 7 -0.83 -14.15 0.86
CA VAL A 7 0.01 -15.35 0.94
C VAL A 7 -0.91 -16.57 0.80
N ASP A 8 -0.60 -17.42 -0.17
CA ASP A 8 -1.25 -18.71 -0.40
C ASP A 8 -0.33 -19.81 0.12
N THR A 9 -0.78 -20.52 1.15
CA THR A 9 -0.02 -21.61 1.79
C THR A 9 -0.65 -22.96 1.47
N LEU A 10 0.06 -23.75 0.69
CA LEU A 10 -0.22 -25.15 0.41
C LEU A 10 0.69 -26.04 1.27
N ALA A 11 0.30 -27.30 1.48
CA ALA A 11 1.08 -28.27 2.26
C ALA A 11 2.55 -28.41 1.81
N THR A 12 2.83 -28.15 0.53
CA THR A 12 4.17 -28.28 -0.07
C THR A 12 4.73 -26.96 -0.60
N LYS A 13 3.97 -25.86 -0.53
CA LYS A 13 4.37 -24.61 -1.20
C LYS A 13 3.82 -23.38 -0.52
N ILE A 14 4.63 -22.34 -0.44
CA ILE A 14 4.19 -21.00 -0.09
C ILE A 14 4.28 -20.14 -1.35
N ARG A 15 3.22 -19.38 -1.63
CA ARG A 15 3.14 -18.44 -2.75
C ARG A 15 2.74 -17.06 -2.24
N ILE A 16 3.31 -16.04 -2.86
CA ILE A 16 3.00 -14.64 -2.56
C ILE A 16 2.45 -14.03 -3.83
N TRP A 17 1.23 -13.51 -3.71
CA TRP A 17 0.50 -12.91 -4.82
C TRP A 17 0.38 -11.41 -4.59
N ARG A 18 0.65 -10.65 -5.64
CA ARG A 18 0.39 -9.21 -5.72
C ARG A 18 -0.74 -8.99 -6.71
N VAL A 19 -1.80 -8.37 -6.25
CA VAL A 19 -2.91 -7.91 -7.09
C VAL A 19 -2.84 -6.40 -7.17
N SER A 20 -2.80 -5.86 -8.38
CA SER A 20 -2.82 -4.42 -8.63
C SER A 20 -3.91 -4.05 -9.62
N MET A 21 -4.40 -2.81 -9.48
CA MET A 21 -5.31 -2.20 -10.45
C MET A 21 -4.64 -0.94 -11.05
N PRO A 22 -3.83 -1.10 -12.13
CA PRO A 22 -3.09 0.01 -12.74
C PRO A 22 -4.01 1.02 -13.44
N ALA A 23 -5.13 0.57 -13.98
CA ALA A 23 -6.15 1.40 -14.61
C ALA A 23 -7.56 0.91 -14.19
N GLU A 24 -8.57 1.74 -14.43
CA GLU A 24 -9.97 1.42 -14.11
C GLU A 24 -10.37 0.09 -14.76
N GLU A 25 -10.94 -0.82 -13.95
CA GLU A 25 -11.37 -2.17 -14.34
C GLU A 25 -10.27 -3.14 -14.84
N ILE A 26 -9.00 -2.72 -14.88
CA ILE A 26 -7.88 -3.60 -15.23
C ILE A 26 -7.28 -4.19 -13.96
N TYR A 27 -7.51 -5.48 -13.72
CA TYR A 27 -6.91 -6.22 -12.60
C TYR A 27 -5.74 -7.07 -13.07
N LEU A 28 -4.58 -6.86 -12.45
CA LEU A 28 -3.39 -7.68 -12.65
C LEU A 28 -3.13 -8.50 -11.39
N SER A 29 -3.04 -9.82 -11.53
CA SER A 29 -2.63 -10.72 -10.45
C SER A 29 -1.32 -11.41 -10.83
N THR A 30 -0.27 -11.16 -10.06
CA THR A 30 1.07 -11.67 -10.32
C THR A 30 1.57 -12.46 -9.13
N CYS A 31 2.04 -13.69 -9.37
CA CYS A 31 2.79 -14.46 -8.37
C CYS A 31 4.21 -13.88 -8.31
N ILE A 32 4.52 -13.20 -7.20
CA ILE A 32 5.80 -12.50 -7.02
C ILE A 32 6.82 -13.32 -6.22
N GLY A 33 6.37 -14.38 -5.54
CA GLY A 33 7.24 -15.29 -4.82
C GLY A 33 6.62 -16.67 -4.76
N SER A 34 7.43 -17.72 -4.94
CA SER A 34 6.97 -19.10 -4.76
C SER A 34 8.12 -19.98 -4.29
N VAL A 35 7.94 -20.63 -3.14
CA VAL A 35 8.94 -21.52 -2.57
C VAL A 35 8.31 -22.82 -2.09
N VAL A 36 9.04 -23.91 -2.24
CA VAL A 36 8.64 -25.22 -1.75
C VAL A 36 8.86 -25.28 -0.24
N VAL A 37 7.89 -25.81 0.49
CA VAL A 37 8.05 -26.08 1.92
C VAL A 37 9.06 -27.21 2.07
N PRO A 38 10.14 -27.03 2.83
CA PRO A 38 11.19 -28.03 2.92
C PRO A 38 10.71 -29.30 3.61
N THR A 39 10.70 -30.41 2.86
CA THR A 39 10.32 -31.74 3.33
C THR A 39 11.49 -32.73 3.33
N ASN A 40 12.63 -32.36 2.73
CA ASN A 40 13.86 -33.17 2.67
C ASN A 40 15.04 -32.38 3.24
N ALA A 41 15.82 -33.02 4.13
CA ALA A 41 16.99 -32.42 4.77
C ALA A 41 18.10 -32.00 3.77
N ASN A 42 18.20 -32.65 2.61
CA ASN A 42 19.23 -32.34 1.62
C ASN A 42 18.95 -31.06 0.83
N THR A 43 17.69 -30.61 0.78
CA THR A 43 17.27 -29.39 0.05
C THR A 43 16.76 -28.31 1.00
N SER A 44 16.72 -28.58 2.30
CA SER A 44 16.06 -27.73 3.28
C SER A 44 16.75 -26.38 3.43
N GLU A 45 18.09 -26.32 3.41
CA GLU A 45 18.83 -25.07 3.56
C GLU A 45 18.52 -24.09 2.42
N GLU A 46 18.60 -24.55 1.17
CA GLU A 46 18.30 -23.74 -0.01
C GLU A 46 16.84 -23.27 -0.02
N GLN A 47 15.91 -24.18 0.30
CA GLN A 47 14.48 -23.87 0.37
C GLN A 47 14.17 -22.87 1.49
N LEU A 48 14.84 -22.97 2.64
CA LEU A 48 14.72 -22.00 3.74
C LEU A 48 15.30 -20.63 3.35
N ARG A 49 16.44 -20.60 2.66
CA ARG A 49 17.02 -19.33 2.17
C ARG A 49 16.08 -18.64 1.19
N GLN A 50 15.53 -19.37 0.21
CA GLN A 50 14.53 -18.84 -0.72
C GLN A 50 13.25 -18.36 -0.01
N LEU A 51 12.84 -19.04 1.07
CA LEU A 51 11.69 -18.62 1.87
C LEU A 51 11.98 -17.30 2.60
N ILE A 52 13.17 -17.15 3.19
CA ILE A 52 13.60 -15.91 3.84
C ILE A 52 13.63 -14.75 2.84
N ASP A 53 14.18 -14.96 1.64
CA ASP A 53 14.24 -13.94 0.59
C ASP A 53 12.84 -13.49 0.16
N ASN A 54 11.91 -14.43 -0.02
CA ASN A 54 10.51 -14.13 -0.33
C ASN A 54 9.82 -13.32 0.79
N PHE A 55 10.07 -13.65 2.06
CA PHE A 55 9.53 -12.87 3.18
C PHE A 55 10.14 -11.47 3.25
N TRP A 56 11.41 -11.32 2.91
CA TRP A 56 12.05 -10.01 2.84
C TRP A 56 11.41 -9.14 1.75
N GLN A 57 11.18 -9.69 0.56
CA GLN A 57 10.46 -9.00 -0.52
C GLN A 57 9.03 -8.63 -0.13
N LEU A 58 8.34 -9.50 0.59
CA LEU A 58 7.01 -9.22 1.12
C LEU A 58 7.03 -8.03 2.09
N ARG A 59 7.98 -8.01 3.02
CA ARG A 59 8.17 -6.87 3.95
C ARG A 59 8.35 -5.57 3.19
N THR A 60 9.25 -5.54 2.19
CA THR A 60 9.48 -4.36 1.36
C THR A 60 8.20 -3.91 0.66
N SER A 61 7.45 -4.85 0.06
CA SER A 61 6.19 -4.54 -0.63
C SER A 61 5.11 -3.98 0.31
N ILE A 62 5.03 -4.47 1.55
CA ILE A 62 4.12 -3.94 2.57
C ILE A 62 4.53 -2.51 2.94
N MET A 63 5.82 -2.25 3.14
CA MET A 63 6.31 -0.90 3.46
C MET A 63 6.01 0.10 2.35
N GLU A 64 6.22 -0.27 1.08
CA GLU A 64 5.85 0.54 -0.08
C GLU A 64 4.35 0.83 -0.12
N SER A 65 3.52 -0.17 0.18
CA SER A 65 2.06 -0.03 0.21
C SER A 65 1.61 0.93 1.33
N CYS A 66 2.19 0.83 2.53
CA CYS A 66 1.90 1.74 3.63
C CYS A 66 2.26 3.19 3.26
N LYS A 67 3.44 3.40 2.66
CA LYS A 67 3.86 4.73 2.20
C LYS A 67 2.90 5.31 1.16
N ALA A 68 2.48 4.50 0.19
CA ALA A 68 1.52 4.94 -0.83
C ALA A 68 0.14 5.30 -0.24
N ILE A 69 -0.29 4.61 0.83
CA ILE A 69 -1.52 4.95 1.56
C ILE A 69 -1.36 6.29 2.29
N GLU A 70 -0.23 6.55 2.93
CA GLU A 70 0.06 7.83 3.58
C GLU A 70 0.07 8.98 2.57
N GLU A 71 0.76 8.83 1.44
CA GLU A 71 0.78 9.84 0.36
C GLU A 71 -0.63 10.12 -0.19
N LEU A 72 -1.45 9.08 -0.35
CA LEU A 72 -2.84 9.22 -0.78
C LEU A 72 -3.68 9.98 0.25
N LYS A 73 -3.49 9.70 1.54
CA LYS A 73 -4.18 10.40 2.64
C LYS A 73 -3.81 11.88 2.66
N ASP A 74 -2.53 12.20 2.54
CA ASP A 74 -2.06 13.59 2.52
C ASP A 74 -2.59 14.35 1.31
N SER A 75 -2.56 13.72 0.12
CA SER A 75 -3.16 14.26 -1.10
C SER A 75 -4.67 14.50 -0.94
N HIS A 76 -5.39 13.57 -0.31
CA HIS A 76 -6.81 13.73 -0.05
C HIS A 76 -7.09 14.92 0.87
N ILE A 77 -6.33 15.07 1.96
CA ILE A 77 -6.45 16.19 2.90
C ILE A 77 -6.22 17.52 2.17
N GLU A 78 -5.18 17.61 1.34
CA GLU A 78 -4.89 18.84 0.60
C GLU A 78 -5.99 19.18 -0.42
N ASN A 79 -6.47 18.19 -1.15
CA ASN A 79 -7.60 18.34 -2.06
C ASN A 79 -8.87 18.79 -1.33
N MET A 80 -9.11 18.31 -0.12
CA MET A 80 -10.24 18.74 0.70
C MET A 80 -10.08 20.20 1.15
N LYS A 81 -8.89 20.63 1.57
CA LYS A 81 -8.64 22.05 1.88
C LYS A 81 -8.90 22.95 0.68
N ILE A 82 -8.42 22.56 -0.51
CA ILE A 82 -8.66 23.30 -1.76
C ILE A 82 -10.16 23.38 -2.08
N LYS A 83 -10.89 22.26 -1.94
CA LYS A 83 -12.35 22.25 -2.13
C LYS A 83 -13.04 23.19 -1.15
N THR A 84 -12.68 23.16 0.13
CA THR A 84 -13.24 24.05 1.16
C THR A 84 -12.99 25.53 0.83
N ARG A 85 -11.79 25.88 0.37
CA ARG A 85 -11.43 27.25 -0.08
C ARG A 85 -12.26 27.74 -1.27
N ARG A 86 -12.80 26.84 -2.09
CA ARG A 86 -13.63 27.16 -3.25
C ARG A 86 -15.13 27.21 -2.94
N LEU A 87 -15.54 26.89 -1.71
CA LEU A 87 -16.94 27.01 -1.30
C LEU A 87 -17.32 28.49 -1.14
N LYS A 88 -18.47 28.89 -1.71
CA LYS A 88 -19.04 30.24 -1.54
C LYS A 88 -19.20 30.55 -0.04
N GLY A 89 -18.59 31.65 0.42
CA GLY A 89 -18.61 32.08 1.81
C GLY A 89 -17.29 31.90 2.58
N HIS A 90 -16.28 31.20 2.02
CA HIS A 90 -14.95 31.09 2.65
C HIS A 90 -14.26 32.45 2.82
N GLU A 91 -14.50 33.40 1.92
CA GLU A 91 -13.96 34.76 1.99
C GLU A 91 -14.42 35.50 3.26
N ASN A 92 -15.67 35.27 3.68
CA ASN A 92 -16.22 35.87 4.91
C ASN A 92 -15.60 35.29 6.19
N LEU A 93 -15.17 34.02 6.18
CA LEU A 93 -14.50 33.39 7.32
C LEU A 93 -13.08 33.93 7.54
N LEU A 94 -12.35 34.19 6.46
CA LEU A 94 -11.02 34.82 6.53
C LEU A 94 -11.10 36.24 7.09
N VAL A 95 -12.12 37.01 6.70
CA VAL A 95 -12.35 38.36 7.22
C VAL A 95 -12.68 38.33 8.72
N ILE A 96 -13.51 37.39 9.18
CA ILE A 96 -13.85 37.25 10.61
C ILE A 96 -12.61 36.84 11.43
N LEU A 97 -11.82 35.88 10.95
CA LEU A 97 -10.58 35.46 11.63
C LEU A 97 -9.55 36.60 11.73
N HIS A 98 -9.39 37.38 10.66
CA HIS A 98 -8.51 38.54 10.67
C HIS A 98 -9.00 39.65 11.60
N PHE A 99 -10.31 39.79 11.79
CA PHE A 99 -10.89 40.75 12.74
C PHE A 99 -10.63 40.35 14.20
N ILE A 100 -10.72 39.04 14.51
CA ILE A 100 -10.48 38.50 15.86
C ILE A 100 -8.99 38.55 16.25
N GLU A 101 -8.06 38.43 15.29
CA GLU A 101 -6.62 38.48 15.56
C GLU A 101 -6.06 39.91 15.73
N ASN A 102 -6.85 40.94 15.41
CA ASN A 102 -6.44 42.36 15.48
C ASN A 102 -7.24 43.19 16.50
N GLU A 103 -8.04 42.54 17.35
CA GLU A 103 -8.56 43.10 18.63
C GLU A 103 -7.68 42.66 19.81
#